data_AF-A0A959CS72-F1
#
_entry.id   AF-A0A959CS72-F1
#
_cell.length_a   1.000
_cell.length_b   1.000
_cell.length_c   1.000
_cell.angle_alpha   90.00
_cell.angle_beta   90.00
_cell.angle_gamma   90.00
#
_symmetry.space_group_name_H-M   'P 1'
#
loop_
_entity.id
_entity.type
_entity.pdbx_description
1 polymer ?
#
loop_
_entity_poly.entity_id
_entity_poly.type
_entity_poly.pdbx_seq_one_letter_code
_entity_poly.pdbx_strand_id
1 'polypeptide(L)'
;MVFSSALFVFYFLPVFLLAYLATPPPCRNWTALAGSLAFYAWGAPLFIFVLIASSLADHFIARKIGRLYDSTLRRRWLWVSIALNLGLLGYFKYANFFVENINSLLVNFGAQPAKWAEVALPIGISFFTFQKLSYVIDVYNRRMPALEKARDVLLYIALFPQLIAG
;
A
#
# COMPACT_ATOMS: atom_id res chain seq x y z
N MET A 1 -1.04 -15.63 -1.09
CA MET A 1 -0.53 -16.80 -0.33
C MET A 1 -0.16 -16.34 1.07
N VAL A 2 -0.05 -17.26 2.04
CA VAL A 2 0.48 -16.94 3.39
C VAL A 2 1.92 -17.42 3.49
N PHE A 3 2.78 -16.66 4.19
CA PHE A 3 4.22 -16.94 4.29
C PHE A 3 4.52 -18.30 4.96
N SER A 4 3.67 -18.73 5.89
CA SER A 4 3.79 -20.02 6.59
C SER A 4 3.25 -21.21 5.78
N SER A 5 2.71 -20.99 4.58
CA SER A 5 2.11 -22.08 3.80
C SER A 5 3.17 -22.94 3.10
N ALA A 6 2.91 -24.25 3.02
CA ALA A 6 3.74 -25.18 2.24
C ALA A 6 3.87 -24.74 0.77
N LEU A 7 2.79 -24.19 0.19
CA LEU A 7 2.80 -23.62 -1.15
C LEU A 7 3.82 -22.47 -1.29
N PHE A 8 3.94 -21.61 -0.28
CA PHE A 8 4.93 -20.55 -0.31
C PHE A 8 6.36 -21.10 -0.21
N VAL A 9 6.62 -21.94 0.79
CA VAL A 9 7.97 -22.41 1.12
C VAL A 9 8.54 -23.36 0.05
N PHE A 10 7.72 -24.28 -0.47
CA PHE A 10 8.21 -25.33 -1.37
C PHE A 10 8.02 -25.02 -2.86
N TYR A 11 7.13 -24.08 -3.22
CA TYR A 11 6.87 -23.76 -4.63
C TYR A 11 7.20 -22.31 -4.95
N PHE A 12 6.51 -21.35 -4.33
CA PHE A 12 6.67 -19.95 -4.70
C PHE A 12 8.09 -19.44 -4.45
N LEU A 13 8.65 -19.68 -3.26
CA LEU A 13 9.96 -19.17 -2.87
C LEU A 13 11.10 -19.77 -3.72
N PRO A 14 11.20 -21.10 -3.94
CA PRO A 14 12.22 -21.67 -4.82
C PRO A 14 12.12 -21.15 -6.26
N VAL A 15 10.90 -21.08 -6.82
CA VAL A 15 10.67 -20.56 -8.18
C VAL A 15 11.07 -19.09 -8.27
N PHE A 16 10.68 -18.27 -7.29
CA PHE A 16 11.05 -16.87 -7.21
C PHE A 16 12.57 -16.69 -7.14
N LEU A 17 13.27 -17.45 -6.29
CA LEU A 17 14.72 -17.36 -6.14
C LEU A 17 15.43 -17.79 -7.43
N LEU A 18 15.01 -18.87 -8.06
CA LEU A 18 15.56 -19.30 -9.35
C LEU A 18 15.36 -18.23 -10.43
N ALA A 19 14.16 -17.66 -10.53
CA ALA A 19 13.87 -16.57 -11.47
C ALA A 19 14.73 -15.33 -11.17
N TYR A 20 14.86 -14.95 -9.90
CA TYR A 20 15.67 -13.80 -9.47
C TYR A 20 17.16 -13.99 -9.79
N LEU A 21 17.72 -15.19 -9.53
CA LEU A 21 19.12 -15.53 -9.78
C LEU A 21 19.42 -15.63 -11.27
N ALA A 22 18.49 -16.16 -12.07
CA ALA A 22 18.61 -16.24 -13.53
C ALA A 22 18.49 -14.87 -14.22
N THR A 23 17.91 -13.88 -13.55
CA THR A 23 17.69 -12.54 -14.13
C THR A 23 18.98 -11.70 -14.05
N PRO A 24 19.39 -11.03 -15.16
CA PRO A 24 20.56 -10.17 -15.15
C PRO A 24 20.38 -8.96 -14.20
N PRO A 25 21.46 -8.43 -13.61
CA PRO A 25 21.41 -7.37 -12.61
C PRO A 25 20.47 -6.18 -12.90
N PRO A 26 20.41 -5.58 -14.12
CA PRO A 26 19.54 -4.44 -14.38
C PRO A 26 18.03 -4.77 -14.30
N CYS A 27 17.66 -6.03 -14.44
CA CYS A 27 16.28 -6.50 -14.47
C CYS A 27 15.81 -7.10 -13.14
N ARG A 28 16.70 -7.32 -12.17
CA ARG A 28 16.36 -7.97 -10.89
C ARG A 28 15.25 -7.26 -10.11
N ASN A 29 15.22 -5.93 -10.14
CA ASN A 29 14.14 -5.16 -9.50
C ASN A 29 12.78 -5.43 -10.13
N TRP A 30 12.73 -5.66 -11.45
CA TRP A 30 11.49 -6.02 -12.13
C TRP A 30 11.02 -7.42 -11.73
N THR A 31 11.92 -8.38 -11.64
CA THR A 31 11.60 -9.74 -11.18
C THR A 31 11.14 -9.73 -9.72
N ALA A 32 11.83 -8.98 -8.86
CA ALA A 32 11.42 -8.79 -7.47
C ALA A 32 10.03 -8.15 -7.34
N LEU A 33 9.75 -7.13 -8.15
CA LEU A 33 8.45 -6.46 -8.18
C LEU A 33 7.35 -7.40 -8.70
N ALA A 34 7.60 -8.10 -9.81
CA ALA A 34 6.65 -9.04 -10.39
C ALA A 34 6.31 -10.18 -9.42
N GLY A 35 7.32 -10.79 -8.79
CA GLY A 35 7.10 -11.81 -7.77
C GLY A 35 6.31 -11.28 -6.58
N SER A 36 6.64 -10.06 -6.12
CA SER A 36 5.93 -9.40 -5.02
C SER A 36 4.46 -9.11 -5.33
N LEU A 37 4.18 -8.59 -6.52
CA LEU A 37 2.81 -8.33 -6.99
C LEU A 37 2.04 -9.63 -7.20
N ALA A 38 2.65 -10.68 -7.76
CA ALA A 38 2.02 -11.99 -7.91
C ALA A 38 1.66 -12.60 -6.55
N PHE A 39 2.56 -12.50 -5.57
CA PHE A 39 2.30 -12.96 -4.21
C PHE A 39 1.13 -12.23 -3.54
N TYR A 40 1.09 -10.90 -3.68
CA TYR A 40 0.00 -10.06 -3.18
C TYR A 40 -1.34 -10.41 -3.86
N ALA A 41 -1.35 -10.47 -5.19
CA ALA A 41 -2.53 -10.76 -6.00
C ALA A 41 -3.11 -12.15 -5.71
N TRP A 42 -2.28 -13.11 -5.30
CA TRP A 42 -2.78 -14.42 -4.90
C TRP A 42 -3.71 -14.37 -3.68
N GLY A 43 -3.43 -13.49 -2.71
CA GLY A 43 -4.28 -13.33 -1.52
C GLY A 43 -5.43 -12.34 -1.74
N ALA A 44 -5.19 -11.31 -2.56
CA ALA A 44 -6.05 -10.14 -2.66
C ALA A 44 -6.04 -9.57 -4.11
N PRO A 45 -6.57 -10.31 -5.10
CA PRO A 45 -6.36 -10.00 -6.52
C PRO A 45 -6.95 -8.66 -6.94
N LEU A 46 -8.12 -8.29 -6.43
CA LEU A 46 -8.75 -7.00 -6.74
C LEU A 46 -8.06 -5.82 -6.05
N PHE A 47 -7.42 -6.05 -4.91
CA PHE A 47 -6.79 -4.98 -4.14
C PHE A 47 -5.39 -4.60 -4.64
N ILE A 48 -4.81 -5.39 -5.55
CA ILE A 48 -3.53 -5.04 -6.18
C ILE A 48 -3.62 -3.67 -6.87
N PHE A 49 -4.78 -3.33 -7.44
CA PHE A 49 -5.00 -2.04 -8.09
C PHE A 49 -4.97 -0.88 -7.09
N VAL A 50 -5.53 -1.07 -5.89
CA VAL A 50 -5.46 -0.06 -4.81
C VAL A 50 -4.01 0.14 -4.37
N LEU A 51 -3.26 -0.96 -4.19
CA LEU A 51 -1.85 -0.90 -3.83
C LEU A 51 -1.05 -0.14 -4.89
N ILE A 52 -1.17 -0.52 -6.17
CA ILE A 52 -0.42 0.10 -7.26
C ILE A 52 -0.83 1.56 -7.43
N ALA A 53 -2.13 1.85 -7.55
CA ALA A 53 -2.61 3.20 -7.80
C ALA A 53 -2.24 4.17 -6.68
N SER A 54 -2.43 3.76 -5.42
CA SER A 54 -2.07 4.61 -4.28
C SER A 54 -0.55 4.80 -4.15
N SER A 55 0.25 3.78 -4.46
CA SER A 55 1.72 3.89 -4.48
C SER A 55 2.22 4.82 -5.59
N LEU A 56 1.59 4.77 -6.77
CA LEU A 56 1.89 5.69 -7.87
C LEU A 56 1.50 7.13 -7.54
N ALA A 57 0.37 7.33 -6.85
CA ALA A 57 -0.03 8.64 -6.35
C ALA A 57 1.01 9.19 -5.38
N ASP A 58 1.48 8.40 -4.40
CA ASP A 58 2.52 8.82 -3.47
C ASP A 58 3.88 9.04 -4.15
N HIS A 59 4.23 8.25 -5.17
CA HIS A 59 5.42 8.51 -5.99
C HIS A 59 5.35 9.89 -6.66
N PHE A 60 4.22 10.23 -7.26
CA PHE A 60 4.01 11.55 -7.86
C PHE A 60 4.09 12.67 -6.83
N ILE A 61 3.42 12.51 -5.68
CA ILE A 61 3.42 13.49 -4.59
C ILE A 61 4.85 13.70 -4.05
N ALA A 62 5.58 12.62 -3.78
CA ALA A 62 6.96 12.68 -3.32
C ALA A 62 7.87 13.39 -4.33
N ARG A 63 7.71 13.12 -5.65
CA ARG A 63 8.47 13.83 -6.70
C ARG A 63 8.15 15.31 -6.74
N LYS A 64 6.89 15.71 -6.52
CA LYS A 64 6.50 17.13 -6.41
C LYS A 64 7.14 17.78 -5.20
N ILE A 65 7.05 17.15 -4.02
CA ILE A 65 7.67 17.64 -2.78
C ILE A 65 9.19 17.79 -2.96
N GLY A 66 9.83 16.80 -3.58
CA GLY A 66 11.28 16.79 -3.80
C GLY A 66 11.78 17.93 -4.70
N ARG A 67 10.99 18.37 -5.69
CA ARG A 67 11.37 19.42 -6.65
C ARG A 67 11.04 20.84 -6.20
N LEU A 68 10.10 21.00 -5.28
CA LEU A 68 9.68 22.32 -4.80
C LEU A 68 10.71 22.87 -3.81
N TYR A 69 10.98 24.18 -3.87
CA TYR A 69 11.74 24.90 -2.84
C TYR A 69 10.81 25.58 -1.82
N ASP A 70 9.64 26.04 -2.26
CA ASP A 70 8.61 26.65 -1.42
C ASP A 70 8.10 25.67 -0.35
N SER A 71 8.28 26.04 0.92
CA SER A 71 7.87 25.27 2.09
C SER A 71 6.34 25.12 2.19
N THR A 72 5.57 26.11 1.76
CA THR A 72 4.10 26.10 1.82
C THR A 72 3.52 25.08 0.86
N LEU A 73 3.98 25.10 -0.40
CA LEU A 73 3.53 24.14 -1.41
C LEU A 73 3.95 22.71 -1.06
N ARG A 74 5.16 22.51 -0.53
CA ARG A 74 5.60 21.20 -0.03
C ARG A 74 4.68 20.67 1.08
N ARG A 75 4.31 21.54 2.03
CA ARG A 75 3.42 21.17 3.13
C ARG A 75 2.02 20.80 2.63
N ARG A 76 1.50 21.50 1.62
CA ARG A 76 0.22 21.16 0.98
C ARG A 76 0.28 19.77 0.35
N TRP A 77 1.32 19.46 -0.42
CA TRP A 77 1.49 18.13 -1.01
C TRP A 77 1.65 17.03 0.03
N LEU A 78 2.34 17.29 1.14
CA LEU A 78 2.41 16.36 2.26
C LEU A 78 1.00 16.07 2.83
N TRP A 79 0.20 17.11 3.08
CA TRP A 79 -1.17 16.93 3.56
C TRP A 79 -2.07 16.17 2.58
N VAL A 80 -1.87 16.35 1.28
CA VAL A 80 -2.57 15.54 0.25
C VAL A 80 -2.22 14.06 0.37
N SER A 81 -0.93 13.71 0.53
CA SER A 81 -0.51 12.32 0.75
C SER A 81 -1.09 11.75 2.05
N ILE A 82 -1.06 12.52 3.14
CA ILE A 82 -1.64 12.13 4.43
C ILE A 82 -3.14 11.85 4.29
N ALA A 83 -3.88 12.78 3.68
CA ALA A 83 -5.32 12.63 3.48
C ALA A 83 -5.66 11.42 2.60
N LEU A 84 -4.91 11.19 1.52
CA LEU A 84 -5.13 10.04 0.64
C LEU A 84 -4.88 8.72 1.38
N ASN A 85 -3.74 8.60 2.06
CA ASN A 85 -3.37 7.37 2.76
C ASN A 85 -4.27 7.07 3.95
N LEU A 86 -4.52 8.06 4.82
CA LEU A 86 -5.41 7.89 5.97
C LEU A 86 -6.87 7.75 5.54
N GLY A 87 -7.29 8.39 4.44
CA GLY A 87 -8.62 8.21 3.86
C GLY A 87 -8.84 6.78 3.36
N LEU A 88 -7.90 6.23 2.60
CA LEU A 88 -7.96 4.82 2.17
C LEU A 88 -7.95 3.86 3.36
N LEU A 89 -7.10 4.10 4.36
CA LEU A 89 -7.06 3.30 5.58
C LEU A 89 -8.37 3.39 6.36
N GLY A 90 -8.92 4.59 6.52
CA GLY A 90 -10.21 4.85 7.15
C GLY A 90 -11.34 4.09 6.47
N TYR A 91 -11.43 4.20 5.15
CA TYR A 91 -12.45 3.52 4.35
C TYR A 91 -12.35 2.00 4.45
N PHE A 92 -11.19 1.41 4.14
CA PHE A 92 -11.08 -0.04 4.08
C PHE A 92 -11.02 -0.72 5.45
N LYS A 93 -10.48 -0.06 6.47
CA LYS A 93 -10.28 -0.67 7.80
C LYS A 93 -11.42 -0.37 8.77
N TYR A 94 -12.00 0.83 8.71
CA TYR A 94 -12.89 1.32 9.76
C TYR A 94 -14.33 1.59 9.27
N ALA A 95 -14.60 1.64 7.96
CA ALA A 95 -15.95 1.98 7.49
C ALA A 95 -17.02 1.00 7.99
N ASN A 96 -16.78 -0.31 7.93
CA ASN A 96 -17.73 -1.32 8.42
C ASN A 96 -18.01 -1.13 9.92
N PHE A 97 -16.97 -0.92 10.73
CA PHE A 97 -17.10 -0.65 12.17
C PHE A 97 -17.94 0.61 12.43
N PHE A 98 -17.66 1.72 11.74
CA PHE A 98 -18.43 2.96 11.94
C PHE A 98 -19.90 2.78 11.56
N VAL A 99 -20.17 2.12 10.43
CA VAL A 99 -21.54 1.88 9.97
C VAL A 99 -22.31 0.97 10.92
N GLU A 100 -21.68 -0.09 11.43
CA GLU A 100 -22.29 -0.98 12.41
C GLU A 100 -22.66 -0.25 13.71
N ASN A 101 -21.77 0.61 14.22
CA ASN A 101 -22.04 1.42 15.41
C ASN A 101 -23.17 2.44 15.16
N ILE A 102 -23.17 3.13 14.02
CA ILE A 102 -24.23 4.09 13.67
C ILE A 102 -25.57 3.37 13.53
N ASN A 103 -25.60 2.21 12.87
CA ASN A 103 -26.81 1.41 12.73
C ASN A 103 -27.33 0.93 14.08
N SER A 104 -26.44 0.51 14.98
CA SER A 104 -26.81 0.12 16.35
C SER A 104 -27.46 1.29 17.11
N LEU A 105 -26.92 2.50 16.97
CA LEU A 105 -27.51 3.71 17.55
C LEU A 105 -28.86 4.04 16.92
N LEU A 106 -28.98 4.03 15.59
CA LEU A 106 -30.23 4.32 14.88
C LEU A 106 -31.36 3.40 15.33
N VAL A 107 -31.08 2.10 15.45
CA VAL A 107 -32.06 1.11 15.94
C VAL A 107 -32.48 1.42 17.39
N ASN A 108 -31.54 1.78 18.26
CA ASN A 108 -31.85 2.19 19.64
C ASN A 108 -32.72 3.45 19.73
N PHE A 109 -32.64 4.34 18.73
CA PHE A 109 -33.49 5.54 18.61
C PHE A 109 -34.77 5.29 17.77
N GLY A 110 -35.07 4.04 17.40
CA GLY A 110 -36.29 3.68 16.65
C GLY A 110 -36.25 4.00 15.15
N ALA A 111 -35.08 4.35 14.61
CA ALA A 111 -34.87 4.56 13.18
C ALA A 111 -34.47 3.26 12.48
N GLN A 112 -34.73 3.17 11.17
CA GLN A 112 -34.32 2.02 10.36
C GLN A 112 -32.81 2.07 10.09
N PRO A 113 -32.11 0.91 10.12
CA PRO A 113 -30.69 0.85 9.82
C PRO A 113 -30.41 1.21 8.36
N ALA A 114 -29.32 1.91 8.13
CA ALA A 114 -28.84 2.21 6.79
C ALA A 114 -28.33 0.94 6.11
N LYS A 115 -28.73 0.74 4.85
CA LYS A 115 -28.19 -0.35 4.01
C LYS A 115 -26.73 -0.05 3.66
N TRP A 116 -25.84 -0.99 3.94
CA TRP A 116 -24.42 -0.86 3.68
C TRP A 116 -23.89 -2.14 3.02
N ALA A 117 -23.07 -1.95 1.99
CA ALA A 117 -22.30 -3.05 1.41
C ALA A 117 -20.97 -3.13 2.16
N GLU A 118 -20.74 -4.24 2.86
CA GLU A 118 -19.51 -4.44 3.60
C GLU A 118 -18.29 -4.29 2.69
N VAL A 119 -17.35 -3.47 3.13
CA VAL A 119 -16.11 -3.20 2.41
C VAL A 119 -15.13 -4.33 2.75
N ALA A 120 -14.69 -5.07 1.73
CA ALA A 120 -13.67 -6.10 1.91
C ALA A 120 -12.30 -5.46 2.23
N LEU A 121 -11.56 -6.08 3.14
CA LEU A 121 -10.32 -5.52 3.68
C LEU A 121 -9.09 -5.99 2.90
N PRO A 122 -8.24 -5.08 2.36
CA PRO A 122 -7.00 -5.47 1.70
C PRO A 122 -5.98 -5.99 2.70
N ILE A 123 -5.34 -7.11 2.37
CA ILE A 123 -4.24 -7.66 3.16
C ILE A 123 -3.12 -6.61 3.23
N GLY A 124 -2.61 -6.36 4.45
CA GLY A 124 -1.47 -5.48 4.67
C GLY A 124 -1.75 -3.98 4.47
N ILE A 125 -3.01 -3.53 4.40
CA ILE A 125 -3.33 -2.11 4.17
C ILE A 125 -2.69 -1.16 5.17
N SER A 126 -2.65 -1.51 6.45
CA SER A 126 -1.98 -0.68 7.45
C SER A 126 -0.49 -0.55 7.15
N PHE A 127 0.19 -1.65 6.85
CA PHE A 127 1.64 -1.67 6.58
C PHE A 127 2.01 -0.83 5.37
N PHE A 128 1.41 -1.10 4.20
CA PHE A 128 1.77 -0.34 3.01
C PHE A 128 1.37 1.14 3.12
N THR A 129 0.32 1.47 3.89
CA THR A 129 -0.09 2.86 4.12
C THR A 129 0.94 3.60 4.96
N PHE A 130 1.37 3.03 6.09
CA PHE A 130 2.38 3.65 6.93
C PHE A 130 3.76 3.70 6.27
N GLN A 131 4.11 2.68 5.47
CA GLN A 131 5.35 2.68 4.70
C GLN A 131 5.38 3.78 3.63
N LYS A 132 4.26 4.00 2.92
CA LYS A 132 4.10 5.14 1.99
C LYS A 132 4.21 6.48 2.70
N LEU A 133 3.54 6.63 3.85
CA LEU A 133 3.62 7.85 4.65
C LEU A 133 5.04 8.13 5.14
N SER A 134 5.75 7.11 5.65
CA SER A 134 7.14 7.25 6.05
C SER A 134 8.00 7.75 4.90
N TYR A 135 7.88 7.13 3.72
CA TYR A 135 8.60 7.55 2.52
C TYR A 135 8.32 9.02 2.16
N VAL A 136 7.06 9.44 2.09
CA VAL A 136 6.70 10.82 1.73
C VAL A 136 7.17 11.81 2.79
N ILE A 137 7.08 11.46 4.08
CA ILE A 137 7.55 12.28 5.20
C ILE A 137 9.07 12.42 5.17
N ASP A 138 9.82 11.36 4.89
CA ASP A 138 11.29 11.41 4.81
C ASP A 138 11.76 12.26 3.63
N VAL A 139 11.07 12.20 2.48
CA VAL A 139 11.29 13.10 1.35
C VAL A 139 10.94 14.56 1.72
N TYR A 140 9.83 14.77 2.42
CA TYR A 140 9.44 16.09 2.91
C TYR A 140 10.48 16.66 3.88
N ASN A 141 11.02 15.85 4.78
CA ASN A 141 12.05 16.25 5.74
C ASN A 141 13.46 16.34 5.14
N ARG A 142 13.61 16.12 3.82
CA ARG A 142 14.91 16.09 3.12
C ARG A 142 15.90 15.06 3.67
N ARG A 143 15.41 14.03 4.36
CA ARG A 143 16.26 12.91 4.83
C ARG A 143 16.72 12.03 3.68
N MET A 144 15.93 11.96 2.61
CA MET A 144 16.28 11.30 1.36
C MET A 144 15.73 12.07 0.15
N PRO A 145 16.35 11.96 -1.04
CA PRO A 145 15.76 12.44 -2.27
C PRO A 145 14.54 11.58 -2.67
N ALA A 146 13.59 12.18 -3.39
CA ALA A 146 12.46 11.43 -3.97
C ALA A 146 12.97 10.42 -5.00
N LEU A 147 12.53 9.15 -4.86
CA LEU A 147 12.89 8.09 -5.80
C LEU A 147 12.42 8.46 -7.21
N GLU A 148 13.29 8.27 -8.19
CA GLU A 148 13.05 8.74 -9.56
C GLU A 148 12.10 7.85 -10.35
N LYS A 149 12.19 6.53 -10.14
CA LYS A 149 11.46 5.54 -10.91
C LYS A 149 10.32 4.99 -10.06
N ALA A 150 9.11 5.02 -10.60
CA ALA A 150 7.92 4.48 -9.95
C ALA A 150 8.09 3.01 -9.51
N ARG A 151 8.83 2.21 -10.30
CA ARG A 151 9.14 0.81 -9.97
C ARG A 151 9.86 0.65 -8.64
N ASP A 152 10.73 1.59 -8.28
CA ASP A 152 11.55 1.46 -7.07
C ASP A 152 10.71 1.78 -5.83
N VAL A 153 9.77 2.75 -5.95
CA VAL A 153 8.73 3.00 -4.94
C VAL A 153 7.79 1.81 -4.81
N LEU A 154 7.28 1.30 -5.93
CA LEU A 154 6.40 0.12 -5.96
C LEU A 154 7.09 -1.10 -5.37
N LEU A 155 8.36 -1.35 -5.71
CA LEU A 155 9.12 -2.46 -5.16
C LEU A 155 9.31 -2.30 -3.66
N TYR A 156 9.70 -1.11 -3.20
CA TYR A 156 9.86 -0.80 -1.77
C TYR A 156 8.58 -1.11 -0.99
N ILE A 157 7.42 -0.66 -1.49
CA ILE A 157 6.12 -0.82 -0.81
C ILE A 157 5.59 -2.25 -0.94
N ALA A 158 5.76 -2.86 -2.11
CA ALA A 158 5.14 -4.14 -2.45
C ALA A 158 5.97 -5.37 -2.02
N LEU A 159 7.22 -5.18 -1.58
CA LEU A 159 8.17 -6.27 -1.33
C LEU A 159 7.56 -7.34 -0.41
N PHE A 160 7.28 -8.54 -0.95
CA PHE A 160 6.49 -9.54 -0.25
C PHE A 160 7.04 -10.03 1.11
N PRO A 161 8.36 -10.11 1.36
CA PRO A 161 8.89 -10.40 2.69
C PRO A 161 8.51 -9.34 3.73
N GLN A 162 8.39 -8.07 3.31
CA GLN A 162 8.07 -6.96 4.21
C GLN A 162 6.57 -6.77 4.41
N LEU A 163 5.76 -7.05 3.38
CA LEU A 163 4.33 -6.72 3.37
C LEU A 163 3.47 -7.51 4.38
N ILE A 164 3.96 -8.65 4.86
CA ILE A 164 3.23 -9.54 5.78
C ILE A 164 3.88 -9.62 7.17
N ALA A 165 5.18 -9.35 7.29
CA ALA A 165 5.95 -9.55 8.52
C ALA A 165 6.53 -8.25 9.11
N GLY A 166 5.99 -7.09 8.73
CA GLY A 166 6.41 -5.80 9.27
C GLY A 166 6.32 -5.71 10.79
#